data_AF-A0A5R1YV26-F1
#
_entry.id   AF-A0A5R1YV26-F1
#
_cell.length_a   1.000
_cell.length_b   1.000
_cell.length_c   1.000
_cell.angle_alpha   90.00
_cell.angle_beta   90.00
_cell.angle_gamma   90.00
#
_symmetry.space_group_name_H-M   'P 1'
#
loop_
_entity.id
_entity.type
_entity.pdbx_description
1 polymer ?
#
loop_
_entity_poly.entity_id
_entity_poly.type
_entity_poly.pdbx_seq_one_letter_code
_entity_poly.pdbx_strand_id
1 'polypeptide(L)'
;MLKKYLPLLLLCAAPAFAKPVLTVYTYDSFAADWGPGPAVKKAFEADCNCELKLVALEDGVSLLNRLRMEGKNSKADVVLG
;
A
#
# COMPACT_ATOMS: atom_id res chain seq x y z
N MET A 1 35.28 -32.61 0.58
CA MET A 1 35.08 -31.55 1.59
C MET A 1 34.19 -30.41 1.10
N LEU A 2 34.22 -30.01 -0.19
CA LEU A 2 33.42 -28.89 -0.74
C LEU A 2 31.90 -29.15 -0.91
N LYS A 3 31.48 -30.41 -0.87
CA LYS A 3 30.08 -30.84 -1.12
C LYS A 3 29.12 -30.63 0.07
N LYS A 4 29.65 -30.34 1.26
CA LYS A 4 28.88 -30.24 2.51
C LYS A 4 28.39 -28.81 2.83
N TYR A 5 28.93 -27.80 2.13
CA TYR A 5 28.58 -26.38 2.30
C TYR A 5 27.64 -25.86 1.21
N LEU A 6 27.39 -26.65 0.17
CA LEU A 6 26.47 -26.31 -0.92
C LEU A 6 25.01 -26.03 -0.48
N PRO A 7 24.42 -26.68 0.56
CA PRO A 7 23.05 -26.37 0.95
C PRO A 7 22.92 -25.08 1.78
N LEU A 8 24.05 -24.54 2.28
CA LEU A 8 24.04 -23.32 3.10
C LEU A 8 24.04 -22.04 2.25
N LEU A 9 24.52 -22.11 1.00
CA LEU A 9 24.55 -20.95 0.09
C LEU A 9 23.19 -20.68 -0.58
N LEU A 10 22.26 -21.64 -0.55
CA LEU A 10 20.98 -21.54 -1.26
C LEU A 10 19.89 -20.80 -0.45
N LEU A 11 20.11 -20.53 0.84
CA LEU A 11 19.11 -19.93 1.73
C LEU A 11 19.12 -18.38 1.72
N CYS A 12 20.09 -17.75 1.06
CA CYS A 12 20.20 -16.28 0.99
C CYS A 12 19.50 -15.65 -0.23
N ALA A 13 18.84 -16.44 -1.08
CA ALA A 13 18.16 -15.96 -2.28
C ALA A 13 16.63 -15.90 -2.12
N ALA A 14 16.13 -15.59 -0.92
CA ALA A 14 14.72 -15.21 -0.78
C ALA A 14 14.53 -13.89 -1.54
N PRO A 15 13.70 -13.86 -2.60
CA PRO A 15 13.53 -12.64 -3.35
C PRO A 15 12.67 -11.72 -2.50
N ALA A 16 13.18 -10.54 -2.19
CA ALA A 16 12.42 -9.47 -1.54
C ALA A 16 11.41 -8.86 -2.55
N PHE A 17 10.51 -9.66 -3.10
CA PHE A 17 9.41 -9.24 -3.97
C PHE A 17 8.19 -8.72 -3.20
N ALA A 18 8.37 -8.28 -1.95
CA ALA A 18 7.32 -7.54 -1.26
C ALA A 18 7.27 -6.14 -1.88
N LYS A 19 6.34 -5.95 -2.82
CA LYS A 19 6.05 -4.61 -3.37
C LYS A 19 5.67 -3.70 -2.20
N PRO A 20 6.24 -2.49 -2.10
CA PRO A 20 5.85 -1.56 -1.06
C PRO A 20 4.37 -1.25 -1.23
N VAL A 21 3.60 -1.41 -0.15
CA VAL A 21 2.16 -1.09 -0.15
C VAL A 21 2.01 0.35 0.32
N LEU A 22 1.48 1.21 -0.54
CA LEU A 22 1.16 2.60 -0.21
C LEU A 22 -0.32 2.69 0.17
N THR A 23 -0.61 2.93 1.45
CA THR A 23 -1.98 3.05 1.94
C THR A 23 -2.43 4.50 1.89
N VAL A 24 -3.42 4.79 1.04
CA VAL A 24 -3.99 6.12 0.87
C VAL A 24 -5.42 6.13 1.40
N TYR A 25 -5.69 6.98 2.37
CA TYR A 25 -7.03 7.22 2.87
C TYR A 25 -7.70 8.30 2.02
N THR A 26 -8.91 8.04 1.55
CA THR A 26 -9.68 8.98 0.75
C THR A 26 -11.18 8.80 0.98
N TYR A 27 -11.99 9.67 0.39
CA TYR A 27 -13.45 9.62 0.48
C TYR A 27 -14.04 8.60 -0.51
N ASP A 28 -15.25 8.14 -0.22
CA ASP A 28 -15.95 7.07 -0.94
C ASP A 28 -16.04 7.28 -2.46
N SER A 29 -16.37 8.48 -2.90
CA SER A 29 -16.57 8.82 -4.31
C SER A 29 -15.28 8.82 -5.13
N PHE A 30 -14.11 8.98 -4.49
CA PHE A 30 -12.83 8.83 -5.17
C PHE A 30 -12.49 7.35 -5.37
N ALA A 31 -12.62 6.56 -4.30
CA ALA A 31 -12.22 5.15 -4.27
C ALA A 31 -13.27 4.19 -4.85
N ALA A 32 -14.46 4.68 -5.16
CA ALA A 32 -15.50 3.90 -5.81
C ALA A 32 -15.05 3.31 -7.16
N ASP A 33 -15.64 2.17 -7.55
CA ASP A 33 -15.33 1.52 -8.84
C ASP A 33 -15.67 2.39 -10.06
N TRP A 34 -16.62 3.30 -9.90
CA TRP A 34 -17.00 4.31 -10.90
C TRP A 34 -16.19 5.62 -10.77
N GLY A 35 -15.39 5.75 -9.72
CA GLY A 35 -14.55 6.92 -9.45
C GLY A 35 -13.21 6.88 -10.19
N PRO A 36 -12.36 7.90 -9.98
CA PRO A 36 -11.01 7.94 -10.54
C PRO A 36 -10.05 6.93 -9.88
N GLY A 37 -10.37 6.41 -8.69
CA GLY A 37 -9.51 5.54 -7.89
C GLY A 37 -8.94 4.33 -8.64
N PRO A 38 -9.75 3.52 -9.34
CA PRO A 38 -9.26 2.37 -10.11
C PRO A 38 -8.32 2.73 -11.26
N ALA A 39 -8.57 3.86 -11.94
CA ALA A 39 -7.72 4.33 -13.03
C ALA A 39 -6.38 4.85 -12.51
N VAL A 40 -6.41 5.66 -11.44
CA VAL A 40 -5.21 6.16 -10.75
C VAL A 40 -4.39 4.99 -10.20
N LYS A 41 -5.04 4.01 -9.57
CA LYS A 41 -4.39 2.80 -9.07
C LYS A 41 -3.59 2.10 -10.17
N LYS A 42 -4.23 1.78 -11.30
CA LYS A 42 -3.54 1.09 -12.41
C LYS A 42 -2.37 1.90 -12.98
N ALA A 43 -2.56 3.21 -13.18
CA ALA A 43 -1.51 4.08 -13.70
C ALA A 43 -0.33 4.21 -12.73
N PHE A 44 -0.61 4.37 -11.44
CA PHE A 44 0.40 4.53 -10.41
C PHE A 44 1.18 3.23 -10.17
N GLU A 45 0.48 2.09 -10.08
CA GLU A 45 1.12 0.77 -9.93
C GLU A 45 2.01 0.41 -11.14
N ALA A 46 1.69 0.91 -12.33
CA ALA A 46 2.53 0.74 -13.52
C ALA A 46 3.83 1.57 -13.48
N ASP A 47 3.80 2.73 -12.83
CA ASP A 47 4.96 3.63 -12.71
C ASP A 47 5.87 3.26 -11.53
N CYS A 48 5.29 3.08 -10.34
CA CYS A 48 6.05 2.83 -9.12
C CYS A 48 6.46 1.35 -8.92
N ASN A 49 5.86 0.41 -9.68
CA ASN A 49 5.92 -1.04 -9.41
C ASN A 49 5.61 -1.41 -7.95
N CYS A 50 4.77 -0.60 -7.30
CA CYS A 50 4.31 -0.70 -5.92
C CYS A 50 2.84 -1.17 -5.89
N GLU A 51 2.30 -1.47 -4.71
CA GLU A 51 0.87 -1.79 -4.53
C GLU A 51 0.17 -0.57 -3.94
N LEU A 52 -0.85 -0.04 -4.63
CA LEU A 52 -1.62 1.09 -4.13
C LEU A 52 -2.89 0.59 -3.43
N LYS A 53 -2.98 0.86 -2.12
CA LYS A 53 -4.14 0.51 -1.29
C LYS A 53 -4.96 1.76 -0.99
N LEU A 54 -6.01 1.96 -1.78
CA LEU A 54 -7.02 3.00 -1.50
C LEU A 54 -8.00 2.50 -0.45
N VAL A 55 -8.14 3.24 0.65
CA VAL A 55 -9.13 2.98 1.71
C VAL A 55 -10.19 4.06 1.62
N ALA A 56 -11.36 3.67 1.13
CA ALA A 56 -12.56 4.49 1.10
C ALA A 56 -13.08 4.69 2.54
N LEU A 57 -13.13 5.94 2.97
CA LEU A 57 -13.78 6.39 4.20
C LEU A 57 -15.03 7.20 3.83
N GLU A 58 -16.00 7.23 4.72
CA GLU A 58 -17.33 7.82 4.44
C GLU A 58 -17.24 9.26 3.95
N ASP A 59 -16.57 10.13 4.70
CA ASP A 59 -16.48 11.53 4.35
C ASP A 59 -15.12 12.12 4.81
N GLY A 60 -14.74 13.28 4.27
CA GLY A 60 -13.47 13.93 4.59
C GLY A 60 -13.32 14.35 6.07
N VAL A 61 -14.43 14.63 6.75
CA VAL A 61 -14.46 15.02 8.18
C VAL A 61 -14.24 13.79 9.07
N SER A 62 -14.91 12.69 8.75
CA SER A 62 -14.77 11.37 9.34
C SER A 62 -13.38 10.79 9.11
N LEU A 63 -12.79 11.03 7.94
CA LEU A 63 -11.38 10.73 7.67
C LEU A 63 -10.46 11.48 8.62
N LEU A 64 -10.60 12.80 8.72
CA LEU A 64 -9.76 13.62 9.59
C LEU A 64 -9.91 13.22 11.06
N ASN A 65 -11.14 12.95 11.51
CA ASN A 65 -11.41 12.48 12.87
C ASN A 65 -10.77 11.12 13.13
N ARG A 66 -10.87 10.18 12.19
CA ARG A 66 -10.20 8.87 12.29
C ARG A 66 -8.69 9.01 12.34
N LEU A 67 -8.11 9.85 11.49
CA LEU A 67 -6.67 10.12 11.50
C LEU A 67 -6.22 10.69 12.86
N ARG A 68 -7.01 11.60 13.45
CA ARG A 68 -6.75 12.14 14.79
C ARG A 68 -6.84 11.07 15.88
N MET A 69 -7.77 10.13 15.77
CA MET A 69 -7.91 9.02 16.72
C MET A 69 -6.80 7.98 16.57
N GLU A 70 -6.40 7.64 15.34
CA GLU A 70 -5.31 6.70 15.05
C GLU A 70 -3.94 7.31 15.41
N GLY A 71 -3.78 8.64 15.25
CA GLY A 71 -2.59 9.38 15.63
C GLY A 71 -1.32 8.82 14.99
N LYS A 72 -0.32 8.50 15.82
CA LYS A 72 0.96 7.91 15.37
C LYS A 72 0.84 6.45 14.90
N ASN A 73 -0.28 5.79 15.18
CA ASN A 73 -0.53 4.41 14.79
C ASN A 73 -1.42 4.33 13.55
N SER A 74 -1.61 5.44 12.83
CA SER A 74 -2.37 5.40 11.59
C SER A 74 -1.66 4.53 10.56
N LYS A 75 -2.47 3.74 9.86
CA LYS A 75 -2.02 2.89 8.76
C LYS A 75 -1.97 3.67 7.44
N ALA A 76 -2.41 4.92 7.43
CA ALA A 76 -2.37 5.77 6.25
C ALA A 76 -0.98 6.35 6.08
N ASP A 77 -0.38 6.11 4.92
CA ASP A 77 0.84 6.77 4.50
C ASP A 77 0.53 8.16 3.90
N VAL A 78 -0.62 8.25 3.21
CA VAL A 78 -1.10 9.48 2.57
C VAL A 78 -2.59 9.65 2.84
N VAL A 79 -3.01 10.91 3.00
CA VAL A 79 -4.42 11.31 3.08
C VAL A 79 -4.74 12.17 1.87
N LEU A 80 -5.77 11.77 1.13
CA LEU A 80 -6.27 12.47 -0.06
C LEU A 80 -7.70 12.93 0.21
N GLY A 81 -7.88 14.23 0.39
CA GLY A 81 -9.15 14.92 0.63
C GLY A 81 -9.47 15.93 -0.45
#